data_AF-A0A0E3PRU2-F1
#
_entry.id   AF-A0A0E3PRU2-F1
#
_cell.length_a   1.000
_cell.length_b   1.000
_cell.length_c   1.000
_cell.angle_alpha   90.00
_cell.angle_beta   90.00
_cell.angle_gamma   90.00
#
_symmetry.space_group_name_H-M   'P 1'
#
loop_
_entity.id
_entity.type
_entity.pdbx_description
1 polymer ?
#
loop_
_entity_poly.entity_id
_entity_poly.type
_entity_poly.pdbx_seq_one_letter_code
_entity_poly.pdbx_strand_id
1 'polypeptide(L)'
;MISNHVTSYEKKTKKVIPRAGTEMDMGKSLTHKRLAFHNYKKKIPTTENARLIDHTPESVDRYIKDGTRIEKLYTAGYNEWDMAFFTGLPIYVVKEYVEIIKSYEKEKKNITDLENQ
;
A
#
# COMPACT_ATOMS: atom_id res chain seq x y z
N MET A 1 5.15 -21.24 -14.08
CA MET A 1 5.07 -19.94 -14.79
C MET A 1 6.03 -18.94 -14.18
N ILE A 2 6.72 -18.16 -15.01
CA ILE A 2 7.74 -17.18 -14.61
C ILE A 2 7.21 -16.15 -13.61
N SER A 3 5.95 -15.72 -13.76
CA SER A 3 5.26 -14.79 -12.82
C SER A 3 5.32 -15.24 -11.36
N ASN A 4 5.13 -16.53 -11.06
CA ASN A 4 5.12 -17.02 -9.67
C ASN A 4 6.52 -16.97 -9.05
N HIS A 5 7.58 -17.19 -9.82
CA HIS A 5 8.95 -17.06 -9.35
C HIS A 5 9.35 -15.62 -9.10
N VAL A 6 8.93 -14.72 -9.98
CA VAL A 6 9.12 -13.28 -9.83
C VAL A 6 8.45 -12.78 -8.55
N THR A 7 7.16 -13.06 -8.34
CA THR A 7 6.46 -12.65 -7.12
C THR A 7 7.06 -13.26 -5.85
N SER A 8 7.49 -14.53 -5.91
CA SER A 8 8.13 -15.18 -4.76
C SER A 8 9.49 -14.56 -4.43
N TYR A 9 10.26 -14.19 -5.44
CA TYR A 9 11.53 -13.50 -5.29
C TYR A 9 11.35 -12.09 -4.71
N GLU A 10 10.41 -11.30 -5.24
CA GLU A 10 10.13 -9.94 -4.76
C GLU A 10 9.60 -9.95 -3.32
N LYS A 11 8.75 -10.93 -2.97
CA LYS A 11 8.28 -11.13 -1.59
C LYS A 11 9.43 -11.50 -0.64
N LYS A 12 10.34 -12.38 -1.07
CA LYS A 12 11.46 -12.86 -0.26
C LYS A 12 12.54 -11.81 -0.05
N THR A 13 12.84 -11.03 -1.10
CA THR A 13 13.95 -10.07 -1.11
C THR A 13 13.53 -8.63 -0.81
N LYS A 14 12.22 -8.35 -0.81
CA LYS A 14 11.63 -7.00 -0.71
C LYS A 14 12.13 -6.04 -1.79
N LYS A 15 12.79 -6.55 -2.84
CA LYS A 15 13.28 -5.78 -3.99
C LYS A 15 12.38 -6.08 -5.18
N VAL A 16 11.92 -5.02 -5.84
CA VAL A 16 11.12 -5.14 -7.06
C VAL A 16 12.07 -5.36 -8.24
N ILE A 17 11.76 -6.32 -9.10
CA ILE A 17 12.54 -6.57 -10.32
C ILE A 17 12.09 -5.55 -11.36
N PRO A 18 13.02 -4.77 -11.95
CA PRO A 18 12.70 -3.84 -13.03
C PRO A 18 12.21 -4.63 -14.24
N ARG A 19 10.95 -4.43 -14.60
CA ARG A 19 10.26 -5.05 -15.75
C ARG A 19 9.57 -3.94 -16.50
N ALA A 20 9.41 -4.05 -17.82
CA ALA A 20 8.62 -3.07 -18.57
C ALA A 20 7.25 -2.77 -17.92
N GLY A 21 6.53 -3.78 -17.42
CA GLY A 21 5.27 -3.57 -16.69
C GLY A 21 5.40 -3.05 -15.24
N THR A 22 6.57 -3.11 -14.60
CA THR A 22 6.83 -2.46 -13.31
C THR A 22 7.31 -1.01 -13.52
N GLU A 23 8.22 -0.81 -14.47
CA GLU A 23 8.79 0.48 -14.88
C GLU A 23 7.72 1.40 -15.48
N MET A 24 6.83 0.85 -16.29
CA MET A 24 5.72 1.58 -16.91
C MET A 24 4.41 1.50 -16.09
N ASP A 25 4.45 0.91 -14.89
CA ASP A 25 3.29 0.73 -14.00
C ASP A 25 2.10 -0.05 -14.64
N MET A 26 2.39 -0.99 -15.55
CA MET A 26 1.44 -1.85 -16.25
C MET A 26 1.39 -3.30 -15.70
N GLY A 27 1.33 -3.53 -14.38
CA GLY A 27 1.24 -4.91 -13.83
C GLY A 27 0.96 -5.09 -12.31
N LYS A 28 0.66 -6.35 -11.91
CA LYS A 28 0.38 -6.84 -10.53
C LYS A 28 1.62 -6.99 -9.63
N SER A 29 2.66 -6.18 -9.84
CA SER A 29 3.79 -6.09 -8.92
C SER A 29 3.35 -5.31 -7.67
N LEU A 30 4.10 -5.36 -6.56
CA LEU A 30 3.91 -4.44 -5.42
C LEU A 30 3.71 -3.01 -5.96
N THR A 31 2.48 -2.49 -5.92
CA THR A 31 2.15 -1.25 -6.62
C THR A 31 2.86 -0.08 -5.96
N HIS A 32 3.34 0.89 -6.74
CA HIS A 32 3.93 2.13 -6.19
C HIS A 32 2.95 2.86 -5.26
N LYS A 33 1.64 2.65 -5.47
CA LYS A 33 0.53 3.10 -4.61
C LYS A 33 0.60 2.51 -3.21
N ARG A 34 0.80 1.19 -3.12
CA ARG A 34 0.97 0.46 -1.86
C ARG A 34 2.20 0.98 -1.10
N LEU A 35 3.31 1.17 -1.80
CA LEU A 35 4.56 1.64 -1.18
C LEU A 35 4.46 3.09 -0.71
N ALA A 36 3.83 3.97 -1.50
CA ALA A 36 3.58 5.35 -1.13
C ALA A 36 2.79 5.47 0.18
N PHE A 37 1.69 4.73 0.31
CA PHE A 37 0.87 4.76 1.52
C PHE A 37 1.58 4.10 2.71
N HIS A 38 2.33 3.02 2.50
CA HIS A 38 3.16 2.41 3.55
C HIS A 38 4.19 3.37 4.12
N ASN A 39 4.91 4.09 3.24
CA ASN A 39 5.89 5.10 3.64
C ASN A 39 5.23 6.27 4.40
N TYR A 40 4.04 6.68 3.97
CA TYR A 40 3.24 7.66 4.71
C TYR A 40 2.87 7.19 6.13
N LYS A 41 2.47 5.92 6.30
CA LYS A 41 2.18 5.36 7.63
C LYS A 41 3.41 5.35 8.53
N LYS A 42 4.61 5.20 7.96
CA LYS A 42 5.92 5.36 8.63
C LYS A 42 6.35 6.82 8.88
N LYS A 43 5.52 7.81 8.53
CA LYS A 43 5.82 9.25 8.66
C LYS A 43 7.02 9.71 7.82
N ILE A 44 7.31 9.01 6.72
CA ILE A 44 8.31 9.47 5.75
C ILE A 44 7.73 10.68 4.99
N PRO A 45 8.45 11.81 4.87
CA PRO A 45 8.00 12.98 4.11
C PRO A 45 7.68 12.64 2.64
N THR A 46 6.69 13.32 2.05
CA THR A 46 6.28 13.09 0.64
C THR A 46 7.47 13.20 -0.33
N THR A 47 8.35 14.17 -0.15
CA THR A 47 9.52 14.37 -1.03
C THR A 47 10.49 13.19 -0.99
N GLU A 48 10.76 12.64 0.19
CA GLU A 48 11.62 11.47 0.35
C GLU A 48 10.91 10.19 -0.13
N ASN A 49 9.62 10.07 0.15
CA ASN A 49 8.79 8.98 -0.35
C ASN A 49 8.79 8.93 -1.89
N ALA A 50 8.64 10.09 -2.53
CA ALA A 50 8.73 10.27 -3.97
C ALA A 50 10.07 9.77 -4.55
N ARG A 51 11.19 10.10 -3.89
CA ARG A 51 12.52 9.60 -4.26
C ARG A 51 12.65 8.09 -4.09
N LEU A 52 12.12 7.54 -2.99
CA LEU A 52 12.20 6.10 -2.69
C LEU A 52 11.42 5.22 -3.66
N ILE A 53 10.36 5.75 -4.26
CA ILE A 53 9.47 5.00 -5.18
C ILE A 53 9.61 5.46 -6.64
N ASP A 54 10.59 6.32 -6.93
CA ASP A 54 10.84 6.92 -8.25
C ASP A 54 9.57 7.54 -8.88
N HIS A 55 8.91 8.42 -8.13
CA HIS A 55 7.71 9.14 -8.56
C HIS A 55 7.82 10.62 -8.25
N THR A 56 6.90 11.42 -8.82
CA THR A 56 6.75 12.82 -8.41
C THR A 56 6.02 12.93 -7.07
N PRO A 57 6.30 13.98 -6.27
CA PRO A 57 5.57 14.25 -5.03
C PRO A 57 4.04 14.30 -5.22
N GLU A 58 3.56 14.85 -6.33
CA GLU A 58 2.13 14.96 -6.64
C GLU A 58 1.48 13.58 -6.85
N SER A 59 2.22 12.65 -7.46
CA SER A 59 1.77 11.27 -7.65
C SER A 59 1.70 10.53 -6.31
N VAL A 60 2.70 10.74 -5.45
CA VAL A 60 2.75 10.18 -4.10
C VAL A 60 1.59 10.71 -3.25
N ASP A 61 1.35 12.02 -3.25
CA ASP A 61 0.25 12.63 -2.51
C ASP A 61 -1.12 12.12 -2.99
N ARG A 62 -1.29 11.87 -4.28
CA ARG A 62 -2.49 11.22 -4.83
C ARG A 62 -2.70 9.83 -4.22
N TYR A 63 -1.66 9.00 -4.19
CA TYR A 63 -1.74 7.66 -3.62
C TYR A 63 -2.01 7.69 -2.11
N ILE A 64 -1.38 8.62 -1.38
CA ILE A 64 -1.64 8.84 0.04
C ILE A 64 -3.10 9.26 0.26
N LYS A 65 -3.62 10.16 -0.57
CA LYS A 65 -5.03 10.61 -0.51
C LYS A 65 -6.00 9.45 -0.71
N ASP A 66 -5.74 8.57 -1.67
CA ASP A 66 -6.57 7.39 -1.92
C ASP A 66 -6.54 6.42 -0.73
N GLY A 67 -5.35 6.11 -0.22
CA GLY A 67 -5.19 5.24 0.95
C GLY A 67 -5.85 5.81 2.21
N THR A 68 -5.73 7.12 2.47
CA THR A 68 -6.36 7.78 3.62
C THR A 68 -7.89 7.83 3.53
N ARG A 69 -8.46 7.94 2.32
CA ARG A 69 -9.92 7.80 2.13
C ARG A 69 -10.38 6.40 2.50
N ILE A 70 -9.66 5.37 2.06
CA ILE A 70 -9.96 3.97 2.41
C ILE A 70 -9.80 3.75 3.92
N GLU A 71 -8.75 4.28 4.54
CA GLU A 71 -8.54 4.15 5.99
C GLU A 71 -9.71 4.73 6.79
N LYS A 72 -10.23 5.90 6.39
CA LYS A 72 -11.41 6.50 7.03
C LYS A 72 -12.64 5.61 6.91
N LEU A 73 -12.91 5.07 5.73
CA LEU A 73 -14.06 4.20 5.49
C LEU A 73 -13.92 2.85 6.22
N TYR A 74 -12.73 2.27 6.22
CA TYR A 74 -12.43 1.05 6.97
C TYR A 74 -12.66 1.24 8.47
N THR A 75 -12.17 2.36 9.03
CA THR A 75 -12.38 2.72 10.44
C THR A 75 -13.85 2.94 10.77
N ALA A 76 -14.64 3.43 9.80
CA ALA A 76 -16.09 3.57 9.93
C ALA A 76 -16.88 2.25 9.77
N GLY A 77 -16.21 1.12 9.52
CA GLY A 77 -16.82 -0.21 9.46
C GLY A 77 -17.38 -0.60 8.10
N TYR A 78 -17.10 0.14 7.03
CA TYR A 78 -17.55 -0.23 5.69
C TYR A 78 -16.79 -1.45 5.15
N ASN A 79 -17.48 -2.28 4.37
CA ASN A 79 -16.87 -3.41 3.68
C ASN A 79 -16.10 -2.95 2.42
N GLU A 80 -15.27 -3.84 1.87
CA GLU A 80 -14.38 -3.53 0.73
C GLU A 80 -15.13 -3.13 -0.55
N TRP A 81 -16.33 -3.66 -0.76
CA TRP A 81 -17.16 -3.31 -1.93
C TRP A 81 -17.74 -1.91 -1.81
N ASP A 82 -18.28 -1.55 -0.66
CA ASP A 82 -18.78 -0.20 -0.39
C ASP A 82 -17.64 0.82 -0.50
N MET A 83 -16.46 0.48 0.03
CA MET A 83 -15.28 1.31 -0.11
C MET A 83 -14.89 1.53 -1.58
N ALA A 84 -14.89 0.49 -2.40
CA ALA A 84 -14.63 0.60 -3.84
C ALA A 84 -15.66 1.51 -4.51
N PHE A 85 -16.93 1.35 -4.17
CA PHE A 85 -18.02 2.17 -4.70
C PHE A 85 -17.86 3.66 -4.34
N PHE A 86 -17.62 3.99 -3.06
CA PHE A 86 -17.48 5.37 -2.61
C PHE A 86 -16.20 6.06 -3.08
N THR A 87 -15.14 5.30 -3.26
CA THR A 87 -13.84 5.85 -3.67
C THR A 87 -13.68 5.94 -5.18
N GLY A 88 -14.45 5.14 -5.93
CA GLY A 88 -14.26 4.93 -7.36
C GLY A 88 -13.00 4.11 -7.68
N LEU A 89 -12.39 3.49 -6.67
CA LEU A 89 -11.17 2.70 -6.84
C LEU A 89 -11.53 1.25 -7.18
N PRO A 90 -10.73 0.58 -8.03
CA PRO A 90 -10.92 -0.84 -8.27
C PRO A 90 -10.82 -1.65 -6.99
N ILE A 91 -11.66 -2.68 -6.85
CA ILE A 91 -11.73 -3.53 -5.64
C ILE A 91 -10.37 -4.13 -5.24
N TYR A 92 -9.50 -4.45 -6.21
CA TYR A 92 -8.17 -4.99 -5.93
C TYR A 92 -7.26 -3.94 -5.25
N VAL A 93 -7.38 -2.67 -5.61
CA VAL A 93 -6.63 -1.56 -5.00
C VAL A 93 -7.12 -1.34 -3.57
N VAL A 94 -8.45 -1.36 -3.36
CA VAL A 94 -9.03 -1.25 -2.02
C VAL A 94 -8.50 -2.34 -1.09
N LYS A 95 -8.47 -3.59 -1.57
CA LYS A 95 -7.91 -4.72 -0.82
C LYS A 95 -6.44 -4.50 -0.44
N GLU A 96 -5.61 -4.00 -1.36
CA GLU A 96 -4.20 -3.71 -1.06
C GLU A 96 -4.04 -2.68 0.07
N TYR A 97 -4.85 -1.62 0.09
CA TYR A 97 -4.82 -0.62 1.16
C TYR A 97 -5.34 -1.19 2.49
N VAL A 98 -6.43 -1.97 2.45
CA VAL A 98 -7.00 -2.63 3.64
C VAL A 98 -6.00 -3.60 4.27
N GLU A 99 -5.24 -4.35 3.47
CA GLU A 99 -4.16 -5.21 3.96
C GLU A 99 -3.09 -4.42 4.72
N ILE A 100 -2.67 -3.25 4.20
CA ILE A 100 -1.73 -2.38 4.90
C ILE A 100 -2.33 -1.95 6.24
N ILE A 101 -3.56 -1.42 6.24
CA ILE A 101 -4.22 -0.92 7.46
C ILE A 101 -4.26 -2.01 8.53
N LYS A 102 -4.75 -3.22 8.18
CA LYS A 102 -4.79 -4.38 9.08
C LYS A 102 -3.42 -4.75 9.63
N SER A 103 -2.37 -4.67 8.82
CA SER A 103 -1.01 -5.00 9.27
C SER A 103 -0.52 -4.04 10.37
N TYR A 104 -0.80 -2.73 10.22
CA TYR A 104 -0.48 -1.72 11.23
C TYR A 104 -1.35 -1.83 12.48
N GLU A 105 -2.63 -2.19 12.35
CA GLU A 105 -3.50 -2.45 13.51
C GLU A 105 -2.99 -3.62 14.34
N LYS A 106 -2.56 -4.70 13.67
CA LYS A 106 -1.98 -5.86 14.36
C LYS A 106 -0.68 -5.52 15.07
N GLU A 107 0.20 -4.75 14.43
CA GLU A 107 1.47 -4.30 15.02
C GLU A 107 1.22 -3.44 16.27
N LYS A 108 0.27 -2.51 16.22
CA LYS A 108 -0.12 -1.70 17.39
C LYS A 108 -0.65 -2.55 18.55
N LYS A 109 -1.53 -3.52 18.28
CA LYS A 109 -2.07 -4.42 19.31
C LYS A 109 -0.95 -5.19 20.02
N ASN A 110 -0.02 -5.76 19.25
CA ASN A 110 1.12 -6.50 19.82
C ASN A 110 1.99 -5.63 20.75
N ILE A 111 2.20 -4.35 20.40
CA ILE A 111 2.98 -3.41 21.24
C ILE A 111 2.21 -3.12 22.54
N THR A 112 0.91 -2.84 22.44
CA THR A 112 0.06 -2.61 23.62
C THR A 112 0.02 -3.83 24.54
N ASP A 113 0.01 -5.04 24.00
CA ASP A 113 0.02 -6.27 24.80
C ASP A 113 1.35 -6.49 25.54
N LEU A 114 2.47 -6.01 24.98
CA LEU A 114 3.81 -6.07 25.60
C LEU A 114 4.00 -5.00 26.69
N GLU A 115 3.40 -3.82 26.55
CA GLU A 115 3.48 -2.74 27.54
C GLU A 115 2.59 -2.97 28.77
N ASN A 116 1.60 -3.88 28.66
CA ASN A 116 0.67 -4.24 29.73
C ASN A 116 1.07 -5.52 30.50
N GLN A 117 2.26 -6.07 30.25
CA GLN A 117 2.89 -7.15 31.02
C GLN A 117 3.97 -6.60 31.96
#